data_AF-A0A353RGX6-F1
#
_entry.id   AF-A0A353RGX6-F1
#
_cell.length_a   1.000
_cell.length_b   1.000
_cell.length_c   1.000
_cell.angle_alpha   90.00
_cell.angle_beta   90.00
_cell.angle_gamma   90.00
#
_symmetry.space_group_name_H-M   'P 1'
#
loop_
_entity.id
_entity.type
_entity.pdbx_description
1 polymer ?
#
loop_
_entity_poly.entity_id
_entity_poly.type
_entity_poly.pdbx_seq_one_letter_code
_entity_poly.pdbx_strand_id
1 'polypeptide(L)'
;MKSLLFYVFILLPSILFGQDDLKKSAEDFMKGYYKLFEEKKWNLVTETYAEDAQVVWMNGMVLSLYEMMKPVLEKNKTEMTSDKVDVKWILSDITGPNSVLVTTRYIETTDRTGNTAAIFKAGNAINHGWVLILSMIEHFKNAGISPAESGKMIGARFAKTWDPSMGFEALASGFNWGLQIMSTYVEVLERNNRTFKAKFLSPATYESWNVTKEDLLVCSQNTWQEIADYMGGICSLTEDGNYWIITMTKKPD
;
A
#
# COMPACT_ATOMS: atom_id res chain seq x y z
N MET A 1 19.70 -48.20 24.33
CA MET A 1 18.43 -47.88 23.63
C MET A 1 17.31 -47.36 24.55
N LYS A 2 17.21 -47.75 25.84
CA LYS A 2 16.12 -47.26 26.73
C LYS A 2 16.26 -45.79 27.18
N SER A 3 17.46 -45.23 27.26
CA SER A 3 17.67 -43.83 27.67
C SER A 3 17.35 -42.81 26.58
N LEU A 4 17.63 -43.12 25.31
CA LEU A 4 17.42 -42.19 24.19
C LEU A 4 15.93 -41.90 23.92
N LEU A 5 15.07 -42.93 24.03
CA LEU A 5 13.62 -42.79 23.91
C LEU A 5 13.03 -41.92 25.03
N PHE A 6 13.55 -42.02 26.25
CA PHE A 6 13.05 -41.25 27.40
C PHE A 6 13.33 -39.75 27.27
N TYR A 7 14.50 -39.36 26.73
CA TYR A 7 14.80 -37.95 26.46
C TYR A 7 13.97 -37.37 25.31
N VAL A 8 13.72 -38.14 24.24
CA VAL A 8 12.88 -37.71 23.13
C VAL A 8 11.43 -37.49 23.58
N PHE A 9 10.88 -38.36 24.44
CA PHE A 9 9.51 -38.22 24.95
C PHE A 9 9.32 -37.11 25.99
N ILE A 10 10.37 -36.65 26.66
CA ILE A 10 10.28 -35.52 27.63
C ILE A 10 10.55 -34.17 26.95
N LEU A 11 11.47 -34.13 25.99
CA LEU A 11 11.86 -32.91 25.28
C LEU A 11 10.84 -32.49 24.21
N LEU A 12 10.18 -33.44 23.54
CA LEU A 12 9.15 -33.12 22.55
C LEU A 12 7.97 -32.32 23.14
N PRO A 13 7.35 -32.75 24.27
CA PRO A 13 6.30 -31.96 24.91
C PRO A 13 6.80 -30.60 25.37
N SER A 14 7.98 -30.48 25.97
CA SER A 14 8.47 -29.18 26.46
C SER A 14 8.81 -28.20 25.33
N ILE A 15 9.27 -28.68 24.17
CA ILE A 15 9.45 -27.87 22.97
C ILE A 15 8.10 -27.47 22.36
N LEU A 16 7.13 -28.40 22.29
CA LEU A 16 5.77 -28.13 21.80
C LEU A 16 5.01 -27.15 22.70
N PHE A 17 5.04 -27.34 24.02
CA PHE A 17 4.44 -26.44 24.99
C PHE A 17 5.09 -25.04 24.96
N GLY A 18 6.42 -24.97 24.82
CA GLY A 18 7.12 -23.69 24.66
C GLY A 18 6.73 -22.94 23.38
N GLN A 19 6.44 -23.65 22.29
CA GLN A 19 5.97 -23.05 21.04
C GLN A 19 4.52 -22.54 21.13
N ASP A 20 3.62 -23.30 21.75
CA ASP A 20 2.24 -22.86 21.97
C ASP A 20 2.18 -21.65 22.93
N ASP A 21 3.02 -21.63 23.97
CA ASP A 21 3.15 -20.50 24.88
C ASP A 21 3.70 -19.25 24.17
N LEU A 22 4.70 -19.42 23.28
CA LEU A 22 5.24 -18.33 22.45
C LEU A 22 4.17 -17.74 21.52
N LYS A 23 3.42 -18.59 20.81
CA LYS A 23 2.31 -18.17 19.93
C LYS A 23 1.26 -17.39 20.71
N LYS A 24 0.79 -17.94 21.82
CA LYS A 24 -0.21 -17.29 22.67
C LYS A 24 0.28 -15.96 23.23
N SER A 25 1.53 -15.90 23.70
CA SER A 25 2.13 -14.66 24.18
C SER A 25 2.17 -13.58 23.09
N ALA A 26 2.47 -13.95 21.83
CA ALA A 26 2.50 -13.02 20.71
C ALA A 26 1.09 -12.52 20.33
N GLU A 27 0.09 -13.40 20.35
CA GLU A 27 -1.32 -13.03 20.12
C GLU A 27 -1.85 -12.09 21.20
N ASP A 28 -1.55 -12.40 22.47
CA ASP A 28 -1.98 -11.60 23.61
C ASP A 28 -1.26 -10.24 23.63
N PHE A 29 0.02 -10.20 23.23
CA PHE A 29 0.72 -8.94 22.97
C PHE A 29 -0.02 -8.09 21.94
N MET A 30 -0.39 -8.65 20.78
CA MET A 30 -1.09 -7.88 19.73
C MET A 30 -2.45 -7.35 20.20
N LYS A 31 -3.22 -8.13 20.95
CA LYS A 31 -4.50 -7.67 21.53
C LYS A 31 -4.27 -6.53 22.53
N GLY A 32 -3.26 -6.68 23.40
CA GLY A 32 -2.87 -5.63 24.35
C GLY A 32 -2.42 -4.36 23.64
N TYR A 33 -1.61 -4.51 22.58
CA TYR A 33 -1.12 -3.42 21.76
C TYR A 33 -2.27 -2.62 21.11
N TYR A 34 -3.25 -3.27 20.48
CA TYR A 34 -4.43 -2.58 19.94
C TYR A 34 -5.23 -1.85 21.02
N LYS A 35 -5.36 -2.46 22.21
CA LYS A 35 -6.06 -1.84 23.34
C LYS A 35 -5.38 -0.57 23.83
N LEU A 36 -4.04 -0.46 23.73
CA LEU A 36 -3.34 0.79 24.04
C LEU A 36 -3.78 1.94 23.13
N PHE A 37 -4.13 1.66 21.87
CA PHE A 37 -4.66 2.66 20.93
C PHE A 37 -6.09 3.06 21.30
N GLU A 38 -6.97 2.09 21.54
CA GLU A 38 -8.36 2.36 21.96
C GLU A 38 -8.42 3.19 23.26
N GLU A 39 -7.55 2.87 24.23
CA GLU A 39 -7.46 3.56 25.52
C GLU A 39 -6.58 4.82 25.48
N LYS A 40 -6.06 5.17 24.31
CA LYS A 40 -5.22 6.35 24.06
C LYS A 40 -3.98 6.44 24.94
N LYS A 41 -3.38 5.30 25.26
CA LYS A 41 -2.17 5.18 26.08
C LYS A 41 -0.91 5.39 25.23
N TRP A 42 -0.82 6.54 24.55
CA TRP A 42 0.20 6.84 23.54
C TRP A 42 1.65 6.68 24.02
N ASN A 43 1.93 7.06 25.26
CA ASN A 43 3.27 6.91 25.83
C ASN A 43 3.65 5.42 26.02
N LEU A 44 2.68 4.60 26.44
CA LEU A 44 2.88 3.17 26.65
C LEU A 44 3.10 2.42 25.33
N VAL A 45 2.56 2.92 24.21
CA VAL A 45 2.76 2.30 22.90
C VAL A 45 4.26 2.21 22.57
N THR A 46 5.01 3.31 22.72
CA THR A 46 6.46 3.28 22.44
C THR A 46 7.26 2.47 23.46
N GLU A 47 6.77 2.34 24.69
CA GLU A 47 7.42 1.53 25.73
C GLU A 47 7.33 0.02 25.45
N THR A 48 6.43 -0.41 24.55
CA THR A 48 6.34 -1.81 24.12
C THR A 48 7.42 -2.22 23.12
N TYR A 49 8.15 -1.27 22.54
CA TYR A 49 9.16 -1.55 21.53
C TYR A 49 10.50 -1.89 22.18
N ALA A 50 11.17 -2.92 21.65
CA ALA A 50 12.59 -3.11 21.92
C ALA A 50 13.39 -1.91 21.37
N GLU A 51 14.52 -1.61 21.99
CA GLU A 51 15.39 -0.49 21.58
C GLU A 51 15.87 -0.62 20.12
N ASP A 52 16.06 -1.86 19.66
CA ASP A 52 16.46 -2.22 18.31
C ASP A 52 15.29 -2.62 17.39
N ALA A 53 14.04 -2.36 17.79
CA ALA A 53 12.88 -2.70 16.98
C ALA A 53 12.88 -1.94 15.64
N GLN A 54 12.64 -2.68 14.55
CA GLN A 54 12.70 -2.18 13.19
C GLN A 54 11.38 -2.36 12.45
N VAL A 55 11.10 -1.44 11.53
CA VAL A 55 10.09 -1.60 10.49
C VAL A 55 10.83 -1.90 9.19
N VAL A 56 10.48 -3.02 8.56
CA VAL A 56 10.90 -3.34 7.19
C VAL A 56 9.75 -3.01 6.26
N TRP A 57 9.94 -1.99 5.41
CA TRP A 57 8.92 -1.56 4.47
C TRP A 57 8.90 -2.43 3.21
N MET A 58 7.86 -2.33 2.38
CA MET A 58 7.67 -3.21 1.20
C MET A 58 8.81 -3.13 0.17
N ASN A 59 9.55 -2.02 0.16
CA ASN A 59 10.72 -1.78 -0.69
C ASN A 59 12.05 -2.30 -0.07
N GLY A 60 12.00 -2.91 1.11
CA GLY A 60 13.17 -3.39 1.84
C GLY A 60 13.86 -2.32 2.69
N MET A 61 13.31 -1.10 2.76
CA MET A 61 13.83 -0.05 3.64
C MET A 61 13.65 -0.47 5.11
N VAL A 62 14.72 -0.36 5.89
CA VAL A 62 14.76 -0.68 7.32
C VAL A 62 14.83 0.63 8.11
N LEU A 63 13.83 0.88 8.95
CA LEU A 63 13.73 2.07 9.80
C LEU A 63 13.61 1.69 11.27
N SER A 64 14.07 2.56 12.17
CA SER A 64 13.75 2.44 13.61
C SER A 64 12.24 2.56 13.81
N LEU A 65 11.63 1.56 14.46
CA LEU A 65 10.20 1.57 14.78
C LEU A 65 9.85 2.76 15.69
N TYR A 66 10.72 3.05 16.67
CA TYR A 66 10.53 4.15 17.59
C TYR A 66 10.52 5.51 16.87
N GLU A 67 11.53 5.78 16.04
CA GLU A 67 11.64 7.06 15.33
C GLU A 67 10.49 7.26 14.34
N MET A 68 10.05 6.19 13.68
CA MET A 68 8.93 6.22 12.74
C MET A 68 7.59 6.50 13.46
N MET A 69 7.34 5.84 14.60
CA MET A 69 6.06 5.93 15.30
C MET A 69 5.91 7.18 16.17
N LYS A 70 7.01 7.73 16.70
CA LYS A 70 6.98 8.92 17.57
C LYS A 70 6.16 10.10 16.99
N PRO A 71 6.42 10.60 15.77
CA PRO A 71 5.64 11.71 15.22
C PRO A 71 4.17 11.37 15.01
N VAL A 72 3.86 10.10 14.68
CA VAL A 72 2.48 9.62 14.52
C VAL A 72 1.73 9.67 15.86
N LEU A 73 2.37 9.20 16.93
CA LEU A 73 1.77 9.17 18.27
C LEU A 73 1.61 10.57 18.86
N GLU A 74 2.57 11.48 18.65
CA GLU A 74 2.44 12.89 19.04
C GLU A 74 1.28 13.58 18.32
N LYS A 75 1.07 13.27 17.04
CA LYS A 75 -0.09 13.76 16.30
C LYS A 75 -1.40 13.18 16.84
N ASN A 76 -1.44 11.87 17.11
CA ASN A 76 -2.64 11.22 17.64
C ASN A 76 -3.05 11.72 19.04
N LYS A 77 -2.09 12.15 19.87
CA LYS A 77 -2.37 12.79 21.19
C LYS A 77 -3.31 13.98 21.07
N THR A 78 -3.15 14.79 20.03
CA THR A 78 -3.90 16.04 19.84
C THR A 78 -5.09 15.86 18.89
N GLU A 79 -4.95 14.97 17.91
CA GLU A 79 -5.91 14.81 16.82
C GLU A 79 -6.87 13.63 17.00
N MET A 80 -6.69 12.69 17.94
CA MET A 80 -7.54 11.49 17.97
C MET A 80 -8.61 11.51 19.07
N THR A 81 -9.88 11.57 18.68
CA THR A 81 -11.04 11.62 19.58
C THR A 81 -11.59 10.26 19.95
N SER A 82 -11.53 9.28 19.05
CA SER A 82 -11.87 7.90 19.34
C SER A 82 -11.05 6.99 18.43
N ASP A 83 -10.76 5.79 18.91
CA ASP A 83 -10.22 4.73 18.07
C ASP A 83 -10.79 3.40 18.55
N LYS A 84 -11.15 2.54 17.62
CA LYS A 84 -11.71 1.22 17.91
C LYS A 84 -11.16 0.22 16.91
N VAL A 85 -10.57 -0.85 17.41
CA VAL A 85 -9.96 -1.91 16.62
C VAL A 85 -10.71 -3.21 16.87
N ASP A 86 -11.57 -3.59 15.92
CA ASP A 86 -12.31 -4.84 15.94
C ASP A 86 -11.51 -5.95 15.24
N VAL A 87 -10.73 -6.70 16.03
CA VAL A 87 -9.91 -7.82 15.56
C VAL A 87 -10.81 -8.99 15.15
N LYS A 88 -10.78 -9.35 13.86
CA LYS A 88 -11.54 -10.47 13.30
C LYS A 88 -10.85 -11.81 13.50
N TRP A 89 -9.54 -11.84 13.33
CA TRP A 89 -8.71 -13.00 13.65
C TRP A 89 -7.24 -12.60 13.81
N ILE A 90 -6.51 -13.44 14.52
CA ILE A 90 -5.05 -13.41 14.63
C ILE A 90 -4.54 -14.80 14.26
N LEU A 91 -3.50 -14.86 13.44
CA LEU A 91 -2.77 -16.07 13.08
C LEU A 91 -1.32 -15.90 13.55
N SER A 92 -0.77 -16.91 14.19
CA SER A 92 0.60 -16.89 14.74
C SER A 92 1.38 -18.13 14.30
N ASP A 93 2.58 -17.92 13.78
CA ASP A 93 3.47 -18.98 13.30
C ASP A 93 4.89 -18.82 13.82
N ILE A 94 5.49 -19.93 14.27
CA ILE A 94 6.89 -19.93 14.75
C ILE A 94 7.81 -19.80 13.54
N THR A 95 8.64 -18.76 13.53
CA THR A 95 9.63 -18.49 12.48
C THR A 95 11.07 -18.70 12.94
N GLY A 96 11.28 -18.93 14.25
CA GLY A 96 12.58 -19.22 14.83
C GLY A 96 12.46 -19.58 16.32
N PRO A 97 13.59 -19.91 17.00
CA PRO A 97 13.58 -20.39 18.38
C PRO A 97 12.89 -19.45 19.39
N ASN A 98 12.90 -18.14 19.13
CA ASN A 98 12.26 -17.10 19.95
C ASN A 98 11.50 -16.09 19.07
N SER A 99 10.96 -16.55 17.93
CA SER A 99 10.39 -15.65 16.93
C SER A 99 9.04 -16.17 16.45
N VAL A 100 8.05 -15.29 16.46
CA VAL A 100 6.70 -15.56 16.01
C VAL A 100 6.32 -14.52 14.97
N LEU A 101 5.86 -14.96 13.81
CA LEU A 101 5.16 -14.12 12.86
C LEU A 101 3.69 -14.04 13.27
N VAL A 102 3.18 -12.83 13.44
CA VAL A 102 1.76 -12.61 13.73
C VAL A 102 1.11 -11.88 12.56
N THR A 103 0.04 -12.46 12.02
CA THR A 103 -0.81 -11.84 11.00
C THR A 103 -2.17 -11.55 11.62
N THR A 104 -2.65 -10.32 11.50
CA THR A 104 -3.94 -9.90 12.04
C THR A 104 -4.84 -9.39 10.94
N ARG A 105 -6.14 -9.68 11.06
CA ARG A 105 -7.19 -8.99 10.31
C ARG A 105 -8.08 -8.25 11.29
N TYR A 106 -8.23 -6.95 11.08
CA TYR A 106 -9.04 -6.10 11.93
C TYR A 106 -9.80 -5.06 11.11
N ILE A 107 -10.83 -4.48 11.72
CA ILE A 107 -11.52 -3.29 11.24
C ILE A 107 -11.23 -2.18 12.23
N GLU A 108 -10.63 -1.09 11.76
CA GLU A 108 -10.32 0.09 12.57
C GLU A 108 -11.34 1.20 12.27
N THR A 109 -11.88 1.79 13.33
CA THR A 109 -12.78 2.94 13.28
C THR A 109 -12.18 4.06 14.12
N THR A 110 -11.72 5.11 13.44
CA THR A 110 -11.04 6.22 14.08
C THR A 110 -11.79 7.53 13.88
N ASP A 111 -12.13 8.22 14.97
CA ASP A 111 -12.56 9.61 14.94
C ASP A 111 -11.40 10.53 15.33
N ARG A 112 -11.28 11.66 14.63
CA ARG A 112 -10.24 12.65 14.89
C ARG A 112 -10.85 14.02 15.24
N THR A 113 -10.28 14.70 16.23
CA THR A 113 -10.56 16.11 16.55
C THR A 113 -10.16 16.95 15.35
N GLY A 114 -11.11 17.74 14.88
CA GLY A 114 -10.95 18.52 13.65
C GLY A 114 -11.78 17.91 12.55
N ASN A 115 -12.60 18.77 11.94
CA ASN A 115 -13.30 18.47 10.71
C ASN A 115 -12.22 18.37 9.62
N THR A 116 -11.49 17.25 9.54
CA THR A 116 -10.73 16.95 8.34
C THR A 116 -11.80 16.75 7.28
N ALA A 117 -12.07 17.83 6.53
CA ALA A 117 -13.08 17.82 5.50
C ALA A 117 -12.87 16.54 4.68
N ALA A 118 -13.95 15.83 4.32
CA ALA A 118 -13.85 14.54 3.64
C ALA A 118 -12.85 14.57 2.45
N ILE A 119 -12.68 15.74 1.83
CA ILE A 119 -11.68 16.08 0.82
C ILE A 119 -10.22 15.78 1.24
N PHE A 120 -9.82 16.01 2.49
CA PHE A 120 -8.47 15.68 3.00
C PHE A 120 -8.27 14.17 3.19
N LYS A 121 -9.31 13.46 3.67
CA LYS A 121 -9.26 11.99 3.76
C LYS A 121 -9.20 11.36 2.36
N ALA A 122 -9.96 11.88 1.42
CA ALA A 122 -9.89 11.49 0.01
C ALA A 122 -8.51 11.80 -0.60
N GLY A 123 -7.92 12.97 -0.32
CA GLY A 123 -6.56 13.32 -0.71
C GLY A 123 -5.50 12.36 -0.19
N ASN A 124 -5.63 11.88 1.06
CA ASN A 124 -4.72 10.87 1.61
C ASN A 124 -4.89 9.50 0.93
N ALA A 125 -6.12 9.10 0.59
CA ALA A 125 -6.37 7.86 -0.15
C ALA A 125 -5.78 7.92 -1.57
N ILE A 126 -5.93 9.06 -2.25
CA ILE A 126 -5.27 9.37 -3.54
C ILE A 126 -3.75 9.20 -3.41
N ASN A 127 -3.14 9.84 -2.41
CA ASN A 127 -1.70 9.77 -2.19
C ASN A 127 -1.23 8.34 -1.90
N HIS A 128 -2.01 7.56 -1.14
CA HIS A 128 -1.70 6.16 -0.88
C HIS A 128 -1.66 5.34 -2.17
N GLY A 129 -2.61 5.55 -3.10
CA GLY A 129 -2.59 4.91 -4.41
C GLY A 129 -1.29 5.17 -5.18
N TRP A 130 -0.80 6.41 -5.18
CA TRP A 130 0.48 6.77 -5.81
C TRP A 130 1.70 6.22 -5.08
N VAL A 131 1.69 6.20 -3.75
CA VAL A 131 2.77 5.61 -2.94
C VAL A 131 2.96 4.13 -3.26
N LEU A 132 1.88 3.38 -3.52
CA LEU A 132 1.99 1.99 -3.94
C LEU A 132 2.71 1.86 -5.29
N ILE A 133 2.39 2.73 -6.26
CA ILE A 133 3.05 2.74 -7.57
C ILE A 133 4.55 3.09 -7.41
N LEU A 134 4.88 4.11 -6.62
CA LEU A 134 6.28 4.46 -6.30
C LEU A 134 7.03 3.28 -5.68
N SER A 135 6.41 2.56 -4.75
CA SER A 135 7.02 1.38 -4.13
C SER A 135 7.24 0.24 -5.11
N MET A 136 6.34 0.03 -6.06
CA MET A 136 6.52 -0.98 -7.10
C MET A 136 7.66 -0.60 -8.03
N ILE A 137 7.75 0.67 -8.45
CA ILE A 137 8.83 1.16 -9.31
C ILE A 137 10.18 0.95 -8.63
N GLU A 138 10.33 1.37 -7.38
CA GLU A 138 11.59 1.21 -6.65
C GLU A 138 11.99 -0.26 -6.49
N HIS A 139 11.04 -1.12 -6.11
CA HIS A 139 11.27 -2.56 -6.00
C HIS A 139 11.81 -3.15 -7.31
N PHE A 140 11.17 -2.83 -8.44
CA PHE A 140 11.60 -3.32 -9.75
C PHE A 140 12.94 -2.71 -10.19
N LYS A 141 13.18 -1.42 -9.94
CA LYS A 141 14.49 -0.79 -10.20
C LYS A 141 15.61 -1.49 -9.43
N ASN A 142 15.39 -1.82 -8.16
CA ASN A 142 16.36 -2.56 -7.34
C ASN A 142 16.62 -3.97 -7.87
N ALA A 143 15.66 -4.56 -8.60
CA ALA A 143 15.81 -5.83 -9.31
C ALA A 143 16.40 -5.68 -10.73
N GLY A 144 16.81 -4.48 -11.15
CA GLY A 144 17.36 -4.21 -12.48
C GLY A 144 16.30 -4.07 -13.60
N ILE A 145 15.03 -3.96 -13.25
CA ILE A 145 13.92 -3.78 -14.19
C ILE A 145 13.67 -2.27 -14.36
N SER A 146 13.59 -1.81 -15.61
CA SER A 146 13.39 -0.39 -15.90
C SER A 146 11.95 0.07 -15.55
N PRO A 147 11.73 1.36 -15.27
CA PRO A 147 10.38 1.90 -15.04
C PRO A 147 9.40 1.63 -16.19
N ALA A 148 9.90 1.63 -17.43
CA ALA A 148 9.08 1.31 -18.59
C ALA A 148 8.59 -0.15 -18.54
N GLU A 149 9.49 -1.08 -18.25
CA GLU A 149 9.16 -2.51 -18.16
C GLU A 149 8.28 -2.81 -16.95
N SER A 150 8.54 -2.21 -15.80
CA SER A 150 7.64 -2.32 -14.64
C SER A 150 6.24 -1.80 -14.96
N GLY A 151 6.15 -0.67 -15.69
CA GLY A 151 4.89 -0.12 -16.15
C GLY A 151 4.11 -1.11 -17.01
N LYS A 152 4.78 -1.81 -17.94
CA LYS A 152 4.13 -2.85 -18.75
C LYS A 152 3.64 -4.02 -17.90
N MET A 153 4.45 -4.51 -16.95
CA MET A 153 4.06 -5.61 -16.05
C MET A 153 2.82 -5.24 -15.22
N ILE A 154 2.78 -4.02 -14.69
CA ILE A 154 1.65 -3.48 -13.92
C ILE A 154 0.43 -3.33 -14.83
N GLY A 155 0.59 -2.71 -15.99
CA GLY A 155 -0.46 -2.48 -16.98
C GLY A 155 -1.10 -3.78 -17.46
N ALA A 156 -0.30 -4.79 -17.83
CA ALA A 156 -0.78 -6.10 -18.26
C ALA A 156 -1.57 -6.83 -17.16
N ARG A 157 -1.24 -6.60 -15.88
CA ARG A 157 -2.02 -7.15 -14.75
C ARG A 157 -3.38 -6.47 -14.63
N PHE A 158 -3.42 -5.14 -14.73
CA PHE A 158 -4.67 -4.38 -14.64
C PHE A 158 -5.54 -4.52 -15.88
N ALA A 159 -4.97 -4.66 -17.08
CA ALA A 159 -5.72 -4.86 -18.32
C ALA A 159 -6.70 -6.05 -18.21
N LYS A 160 -6.31 -7.12 -17.49
CA LYS A 160 -7.15 -8.31 -17.28
C LYS A 160 -8.44 -8.06 -16.49
N THR A 161 -8.57 -6.92 -15.80
CA THR A 161 -9.81 -6.55 -15.11
C THR A 161 -10.80 -5.82 -16.01
N TRP A 162 -10.42 -5.53 -17.25
CA TRP A 162 -11.25 -4.86 -18.23
C TRP A 162 -11.87 -5.86 -19.21
N ASP A 163 -13.05 -5.51 -19.72
CA ASP A 163 -13.75 -6.26 -20.76
C ASP A 163 -13.59 -5.55 -22.11
N PRO A 164 -12.79 -6.09 -23.05
CA PRO A 164 -12.54 -5.45 -24.34
C PRO A 164 -13.79 -5.41 -25.24
N SER A 165 -14.80 -6.24 -24.97
CA SER A 165 -16.06 -6.22 -25.74
C SER A 165 -16.86 -4.92 -25.55
N MET A 166 -16.59 -4.19 -24.47
CA MET A 166 -17.25 -2.91 -24.18
C MET A 166 -16.71 -1.73 -25.01
N GLY A 167 -15.56 -1.92 -25.68
CA GLY A 167 -14.98 -0.97 -26.62
C GLY A 167 -14.47 0.35 -26.02
N PHE A 168 -14.19 1.31 -26.90
CA PHE A 168 -13.48 2.55 -26.56
C PHE A 168 -14.25 3.50 -25.62
N GLU A 169 -15.58 3.58 -25.73
CA GLU A 169 -16.41 4.40 -24.82
C GLU A 169 -16.29 3.94 -23.36
N ALA A 170 -16.20 2.62 -23.14
CA ALA A 170 -15.97 2.06 -21.81
C ALA A 170 -14.55 2.35 -21.31
N LEU A 171 -13.54 2.24 -22.18
CA LEU A 171 -12.16 2.66 -21.88
C LEU A 171 -12.12 4.13 -21.40
N ALA A 172 -12.68 5.05 -22.19
CA ALA A 172 -12.71 6.48 -21.88
C ALA A 172 -13.45 6.78 -20.57
N SER A 173 -14.59 6.11 -20.34
CA SER A 173 -15.37 6.28 -19.11
C SER A 173 -14.63 5.77 -17.87
N GLY A 174 -14.04 4.58 -17.95
CA GLY A 174 -13.32 3.98 -16.84
C GLY A 174 -12.04 4.75 -16.50
N PHE A 175 -11.32 5.26 -17.50
CA PHE A 175 -10.15 6.12 -17.25
C PHE A 175 -10.54 7.44 -16.61
N ASN A 176 -11.60 8.10 -17.08
CA ASN A 176 -12.09 9.31 -16.43
C ASN A 176 -12.45 9.07 -14.96
N TRP A 177 -13.12 7.96 -14.66
CA TRP A 177 -13.44 7.59 -13.28
C TRP A 177 -12.19 7.30 -12.45
N GLY A 178 -11.22 6.55 -12.99
CA GLY A 178 -9.94 6.28 -12.34
C GLY A 178 -9.15 7.56 -12.05
N LEU A 179 -9.10 8.51 -12.99
CA LEU A 179 -8.44 9.80 -12.76
C LEU A 179 -9.10 10.60 -11.64
N GLN A 180 -10.43 10.59 -11.55
CA GLN A 180 -11.17 11.26 -10.47
C GLN A 180 -10.91 10.63 -9.09
N ILE A 181 -10.54 9.35 -9.05
CA ILE A 181 -10.11 8.66 -7.82
C ILE A 181 -8.65 8.92 -7.50
N MET A 182 -7.81 9.12 -8.50
CA MET A 182 -6.35 9.21 -8.36
C MET A 182 -5.83 10.65 -8.39
N SER A 183 -6.67 11.66 -8.53
CA SER A 183 -6.25 13.05 -8.60
C SER A 183 -7.25 13.99 -7.93
N THR A 184 -6.75 15.05 -7.29
CA THR A 184 -7.56 16.13 -6.74
C THR A 184 -8.00 17.15 -7.80
N TYR A 185 -7.46 17.07 -9.02
CA TYR A 185 -7.84 17.89 -10.15
C TYR A 185 -7.85 17.06 -11.44
N VAL A 186 -8.97 17.09 -12.16
CA VAL A 186 -9.12 16.49 -13.49
C VAL A 186 -9.98 17.42 -14.35
N GLU A 187 -9.49 17.74 -15.53
CA GLU A 187 -10.16 18.53 -16.56
C GLU A 187 -10.22 17.69 -17.85
N VAL A 188 -11.42 17.40 -18.33
CA VAL A 188 -11.59 16.72 -19.63
C VAL A 188 -11.48 17.76 -20.73
N LEU A 189 -10.44 17.64 -21.56
CA LEU A 189 -10.15 18.55 -22.66
C LEU A 189 -10.86 18.15 -23.96
N GLU A 190 -10.99 16.84 -24.20
CA GLU A 190 -11.67 16.29 -25.37
C GLU A 190 -12.30 14.94 -25.02
N ARG A 191 -13.53 14.71 -25.46
CA ARG A 191 -14.15 13.38 -25.42
C ARG A 191 -15.12 13.20 -26.57
N ASN A 192 -14.84 12.19 -27.39
CA ASN A 192 -15.71 11.73 -28.48
C ASN A 192 -15.51 10.22 -28.68
N ASN A 193 -16.16 9.66 -29.69
CA ASN A 193 -16.12 8.23 -29.99
C ASN A 193 -14.74 7.70 -30.45
N ARG A 194 -13.75 8.59 -30.65
CA ARG A 194 -12.39 8.23 -31.07
C ARG A 194 -11.30 8.72 -30.13
N THR A 195 -11.55 9.75 -29.33
CA THR A 195 -10.54 10.40 -28.50
C THR A 195 -11.08 10.68 -27.11
N PHE A 196 -10.26 10.40 -26.11
CA PHE A 196 -10.41 10.90 -24.75
C PHE A 196 -9.11 11.61 -24.37
N LYS A 197 -9.21 12.88 -23.98
CA LYS A 197 -8.07 13.69 -23.54
C LYS A 197 -8.42 14.37 -22.24
N ALA A 198 -7.58 14.20 -21.24
CA ALA A 198 -7.76 14.82 -19.93
C ALA A 198 -6.44 15.36 -19.39
N LYS A 199 -6.55 16.45 -18.64
CA LYS A 199 -5.48 17.05 -17.87
C LYS A 199 -5.74 16.77 -16.39
N PHE A 200 -4.73 16.35 -15.64
CA PHE A 200 -4.87 16.11 -14.21
C PHE A 200 -3.59 16.48 -13.48
N LEU A 201 -3.70 16.75 -12.17
CA LEU A 201 -2.55 17.14 -11.36
C LEU A 201 -1.52 16.00 -11.35
N SER A 202 -0.25 16.32 -11.61
CA SER A 202 0.80 15.31 -11.60
C SER A 202 1.03 14.80 -10.16
N PRO A 203 1.29 13.50 -9.97
CA PRO A 203 1.51 12.96 -8.63
C PRO A 203 2.83 13.47 -8.03
N ALA A 204 2.86 13.62 -6.71
CA ALA A 204 4.08 13.95 -6.01
C ALA A 204 5.02 12.74 -5.93
N THR A 205 6.31 12.99 -6.14
CA THR A 205 7.39 12.08 -5.75
C THR A 205 8.01 12.56 -4.44
N TYR A 206 8.51 11.65 -3.61
CA TYR A 206 9.15 12.00 -2.34
C TYR A 206 10.64 11.64 -2.39
N GLU A 207 11.49 12.52 -1.83
CA GLU A 207 12.95 12.34 -1.83
C GLU A 207 13.43 11.07 -1.11
N SER A 208 12.58 10.51 -0.23
CA SER A 208 12.86 9.25 0.47
C SER A 208 12.83 8.00 -0.43
N TRP A 209 12.37 8.12 -1.68
CA TRP A 209 12.33 7.01 -2.64
C TRP A 209 13.39 7.22 -3.71
N ASN A 210 14.05 6.15 -4.14
CA ASN A 210 14.89 6.13 -5.32
C ASN A 210 14.05 6.09 -6.61
N VAL A 211 13.08 7.01 -6.72
CA VAL A 211 12.15 7.14 -7.85
C VAL A 211 12.02 8.60 -8.22
N THR A 212 12.43 8.94 -9.42
CA THR A 212 12.34 10.29 -9.98
C THR A 212 10.94 10.55 -10.55
N LYS A 213 10.61 11.82 -10.82
CA LYS A 213 9.37 12.19 -11.54
C LYS A 213 9.30 11.53 -12.91
N GLU A 214 10.44 11.46 -13.60
CA GLU A 214 10.55 10.81 -14.91
C GLU A 214 10.28 9.30 -14.80
N ASP A 215 10.82 8.62 -13.78
CA ASP A 215 10.54 7.20 -13.56
C ASP A 215 9.03 6.95 -13.40
N LEU A 216 8.34 7.79 -12.63
CA LEU A 216 6.90 7.68 -12.42
C LEU A 216 6.10 7.98 -13.70
N LEU A 217 6.48 9.01 -14.47
CA LEU A 217 5.86 9.36 -15.74
C LEU A 217 5.99 8.21 -16.75
N VAL A 218 7.20 7.68 -16.93
CA VAL A 218 7.49 6.59 -17.85
C VAL A 218 6.75 5.32 -17.44
N CYS A 219 6.75 4.97 -16.15
CA CYS A 219 6.01 3.82 -15.65
C CYS A 219 4.50 3.98 -15.88
N SER A 220 3.94 5.15 -15.59
CA SER A 220 2.51 5.43 -15.76
C SER A 220 2.08 5.41 -17.22
N GLN A 221 2.88 6.01 -18.11
CA GLN A 221 2.67 5.95 -19.56
C GLN A 221 2.60 4.51 -20.06
N ASN A 222 3.57 3.67 -19.68
CA ASN A 222 3.58 2.27 -20.11
C ASN A 222 2.42 1.47 -19.48
N THR A 223 2.07 1.73 -18.22
CA THR A 223 0.91 1.12 -17.56
C THR A 223 -0.38 1.39 -18.31
N TRP A 224 -0.64 2.66 -18.63
CA TRP A 224 -1.87 3.07 -19.30
C TRP A 224 -1.90 2.71 -20.77
N GLN A 225 -0.73 2.68 -21.43
CA GLN A 225 -0.61 2.15 -22.77
C GLN A 225 -0.98 0.67 -22.85
N GLU A 226 -0.55 -0.18 -21.92
CA GLU A 226 -0.95 -1.60 -21.93
C GLU A 226 -2.48 -1.77 -21.76
N ILE A 227 -3.09 -1.01 -20.85
CA ILE A 227 -4.55 -1.07 -20.65
C ILE A 227 -5.29 -0.56 -21.89
N ALA A 228 -4.85 0.57 -22.45
CA ALA A 228 -5.44 1.12 -23.66
C ALA A 228 -5.28 0.14 -24.84
N ASP A 229 -4.11 -0.46 -25.01
CA ASP A 229 -3.81 -1.41 -26.08
C ASP A 229 -4.75 -2.61 -26.04
N TYR A 230 -4.94 -3.18 -24.85
CA TYR A 230 -5.86 -4.28 -24.57
C TYR A 230 -7.33 -3.92 -24.88
N MET A 231 -7.73 -2.67 -24.66
CA MET A 231 -9.07 -2.16 -24.94
C MET A 231 -9.24 -1.63 -26.38
N GLY A 232 -8.28 -1.86 -27.28
CA GLY A 232 -8.34 -1.41 -28.67
C GLY A 232 -8.03 0.07 -28.88
N GLY A 233 -7.28 0.68 -27.97
CA GLY A 233 -6.84 2.08 -28.02
C GLY A 233 -5.32 2.25 -28.01
N ILE A 234 -4.88 3.50 -28.08
CA ILE A 234 -3.49 3.95 -27.96
C ILE A 234 -3.47 5.02 -26.89
N CYS A 235 -2.43 5.09 -26.05
CA CYS A 235 -2.31 6.06 -24.97
C CYS A 235 -1.00 6.85 -25.10
N SER A 236 -1.08 8.15 -24.84
CA SER A 236 0.09 8.99 -24.61
C SER A 236 -0.10 9.84 -23.37
N LEU A 237 0.99 10.07 -22.64
CA LEU A 237 1.05 10.86 -21.43
C LEU A 237 2.19 11.85 -21.57
N THR A 238 1.89 13.12 -21.37
CA THR A 238 2.87 14.22 -21.49
C THR A 238 2.76 15.15 -20.31
N GLU A 239 3.87 15.79 -19.93
CA GLU A 239 3.87 16.81 -18.88
C GLU A 239 3.46 18.20 -19.41
N ASP A 240 2.73 18.94 -18.59
CA ASP A 240 2.34 20.34 -18.78
C ASP A 240 2.43 21.07 -17.44
N GLY A 241 3.65 21.51 -17.08
CA GLY A 241 3.94 22.15 -15.79
C GLY A 241 3.69 21.20 -14.61
N ASN A 242 2.72 21.54 -13.75
CA ASN A 242 2.32 20.71 -12.60
C ASN A 242 1.24 19.68 -12.97
N TYR A 243 0.93 19.52 -14.25
CA TYR A 243 -0.12 18.64 -14.72
C TYR A 243 0.44 17.60 -15.68
N TRP A 244 -0.26 16.49 -15.77
CA TRP A 244 -0.11 15.52 -16.83
C TRP A 244 -1.31 15.55 -17.75
N ILE A 245 -1.06 15.42 -19.05
CA ILE A 245 -2.08 15.32 -20.09
C ILE A 245 -2.05 13.91 -20.64
N ILE A 246 -3.11 13.16 -20.36
CA ILE A 246 -3.33 11.85 -20.97
C ILE A 246 -4.21 12.00 -22.20
N THR A 247 -3.81 11.35 -23.29
CA THR A 247 -4.60 11.26 -24.52
C THR A 247 -4.74 9.80 -24.89
N MET A 248 -5.98 9.34 -25.04
CA MET A 248 -6.32 8.03 -25.53
C MET A 248 -7.03 8.16 -26.87
N THR A 249 -6.64 7.36 -27.84
CA THR A 249 -7.27 7.31 -29.15
C THR A 249 -7.69 5.89 -29.51
N LYS A 250 -8.85 5.72 -30.12
CA LYS A 250 -9.28 4.44 -30.68
C LYS A 250 -8.31 4.05 -31.79
N LYS A 251 -7.81 2.81 -31.79
CA LYS A 251 -7.02 2.29 -32.90
C LYS A 251 -7.82 2.39 -34.21
N PRO A 252 -7.15 2.67 -35.35
CA PRO A 252 -7.77 2.51 -36.66
C PRO A 252 -8.27 1.07 -36.81
N ASP A 253 -9.45 0.91 -37.44
CA ASP A 253 -9.96 -0.40 -37.82
C ASP A 253 -9.11 -1.02 -38.94
#